data_AF-A0A3B8RVE6-F1
#
_entry.id   AF-A0A3B8RVE6-F1
#
_cell.length_a   1.000
_cell.length_b   1.000
_cell.length_c   1.000
_cell.angle_alpha   90.00
_cell.angle_beta   90.00
_cell.angle_gamma   90.00
#
_symmetry.space_group_name_H-M   'P 1'
#
loop_
_entity.id
_entity.type
_entity.pdbx_description
1 polymer ?
#
loop_
_entity_poly.entity_id
_entity_poly.type
_entity_poly.pdbx_seq_one_letter_code
_entity_poly.pdbx_strand_id
1 'polypeptide(L)'
;MKAIISFLIFTSLFFFSCTETIIEYQVPKEFTNDLLHADLVGKVVQKGSKAKVIISQVAPIDSTEINPIDGSFSFQGLRIGNYDV
;
A
#
# COMPACT_ATOMS: atom_id res chain seq x y z
N MET A 1 22.92 31.70 -25.11
CA MET A 1 23.29 30.26 -25.07
C MET A 1 23.20 29.65 -23.67
N LYS A 2 23.86 30.19 -22.63
CA LYS A 2 23.81 29.62 -21.26
C LYS A 2 22.40 29.53 -20.65
N ALA A 3 21.54 30.52 -20.92
CA ALA A 3 20.14 30.52 -20.45
C ALA A 3 19.28 29.44 -21.12
N ILE A 4 19.55 29.12 -22.39
CA ILE A 4 18.81 28.10 -23.15
C ILE A 4 19.17 26.71 -22.63
N ILE A 5 20.46 26.47 -22.34
CA ILE A 5 20.94 25.22 -21.74
C ILE A 5 20.33 25.02 -20.35
N SER A 6 20.26 26.09 -19.54
CA SER A 6 19.68 26.02 -18.19
C SER A 6 18.17 25.74 -18.22
N PHE A 7 17.45 26.32 -19.20
CA PHE A 7 16.03 26.06 -19.39
C PHE A 7 15.76 24.60 -19.81
N LEU A 8 16.58 24.05 -20.71
CA LEU A 8 16.46 22.66 -21.17
C LEU A 8 16.69 21.65 -20.03
N ILE A 9 17.69 21.90 -19.17
CA ILE A 9 17.97 21.04 -18.01
C ILE A 9 16.79 21.07 -17.04
N PHE A 10 16.24 22.25 -16.74
CA PHE A 10 15.11 22.40 -15.82
C PHE A 10 13.86 21.68 -16.33
N THR A 11 13.55 21.75 -17.64
CA THR A 11 12.40 21.05 -18.22
C THR A 11 12.53 19.53 -18.20
N SER A 12 13.75 18.98 -18.29
CA SER A 12 13.96 17.53 -18.26
C SER A 12 13.62 16.88 -16.92
N LEU A 13 13.64 17.65 -15.81
CA LEU A 13 13.35 17.14 -14.47
C LEU A 13 11.84 16.94 -14.20
N PHE A 14 10.95 17.57 -14.98
CA PHE A 14 9.50 17.47 -14.77
C PHE A 14 8.81 16.32 -15.53
N PHE A 15 9.50 15.64 -16.46
CA PHE A 15 8.90 14.58 -17.28
C PHE A 15 9.18 13.15 -16.78
N PHE A 16 9.96 12.98 -15.71
CA PHE A 16 10.16 11.66 -15.08
C PHE A 16 9.19 11.46 -13.92
N SER A 17 7.89 11.50 -14.20
CA SER A 17 6.91 10.96 -13.27
C SER A 17 6.97 9.44 -13.39
N CYS A 18 7.80 8.81 -12.57
CA CYS A 18 7.77 7.35 -12.40
C CYS A 18 6.47 7.01 -11.67
N THR A 19 5.41 6.74 -12.43
CA THR A 19 4.20 6.15 -11.87
C THR A 19 4.56 4.72 -11.50
N GLU A 20 4.85 4.49 -10.22
CA GLU A 20 4.90 3.14 -9.67
C GLU A 20 3.54 2.51 -9.92
N THR A 21 3.46 1.71 -10.97
CA THR A 21 2.27 0.91 -11.24
C THR A 21 2.40 -0.25 -10.28
N ILE A 22 1.63 -0.23 -9.19
CA ILE A 22 1.47 -1.39 -8.33
C ILE A 22 0.86 -2.46 -9.23
N ILE A 23 1.68 -3.42 -9.67
CA ILE A 23 1.21 -4.57 -10.44
C ILE A 23 0.49 -5.45 -9.45
N GLU A 24 -0.79 -5.16 -9.25
CA GLU A 24 -1.71 -6.01 -8.53
C GLU A 24 -1.90 -7.26 -9.40
N TYR A 25 -1.21 -8.36 -9.05
CA TYR A 25 -1.56 -9.66 -9.59
C TYR A 25 -2.98 -9.95 -9.11
N GLN A 26 -3.97 -9.68 -9.96
CA GLN A 26 -5.35 -10.05 -9.71
C GLN A 26 -5.46 -11.57 -9.80
N VAL A 27 -5.12 -12.23 -8.69
CA VAL A 27 -5.60 -13.58 -8.39
C VAL A 27 -7.12 -13.51 -8.45
N PRO A 28 -7.81 -14.48 -9.09
CA PRO A 28 -9.25 -14.43 -9.27
C PRO A 28 -9.94 -14.10 -7.95
N LYS A 29 -10.84 -13.11 -7.99
CA LYS A 29 -11.64 -12.58 -6.88
C LYS A 29 -12.71 -13.58 -6.41
N GLU A 30 -12.42 -14.87 -6.43
CA GLU A 30 -13.23 -15.86 -5.77
C GLU A 30 -12.73 -15.96 -4.34
N PHE A 31 -13.30 -15.11 -3.48
CA PHE A 31 -13.20 -15.25 -2.03
C PHE A 31 -13.95 -16.53 -1.62
N THR A 32 -13.36 -17.67 -1.89
CA THR A 32 -13.78 -18.92 -1.27
C THR A 32 -13.23 -18.90 0.14
N ASN A 33 -14.09 -19.11 1.13
CA ASN A 33 -13.70 -19.44 2.50
C ASN A 33 -12.97 -20.80 2.48
N ASP A 34 -11.79 -20.82 1.88
CA ASP A 34 -10.93 -21.98 1.80
C ASP A 34 -10.02 -22.02 3.03
N LEU A 35 -9.48 -23.19 3.34
CA LEU A 35 -8.63 -23.41 4.51
C LEU A 35 -7.29 -22.64 4.45
N LEU A 36 -7.05 -21.86 3.39
CA LEU A 36 -5.80 -21.19 3.10
C LEU A 36 -5.93 -19.66 3.15
N HIS A 37 -7.10 -19.09 3.44
CA HIS A 37 -7.28 -17.65 3.64
C HIS A 37 -7.89 -17.35 5.02
N ALA A 38 -7.48 -16.23 5.63
CA ALA A 38 -7.96 -15.78 6.93
C ALA A 38 -8.03 -14.25 6.99
N ASP A 39 -8.84 -13.75 7.92
CA ASP A 39 -8.91 -12.32 8.20
C ASP A 39 -7.88 -11.94 9.28
N LEU A 40 -7.20 -10.82 9.09
CA LEU A 40 -6.33 -10.22 10.10
C LEU A 40 -7.03 -8.99 10.68
N VAL A 41 -7.32 -9.03 11.98
CA VAL A 41 -7.92 -7.91 12.72
C VAL A 41 -6.96 -7.43 13.81
N GLY A 42 -6.84 -6.12 13.96
CA GLY A 42 -5.90 -5.52 14.90
C GLY A 42 -6.36 -4.16 15.41
N LYS A 43 -5.57 -3.61 16.35
CA LYS A 43 -5.86 -2.33 16.98
C LYS A 43 -4.58 -1.56 17.27
N VAL A 44 -4.50 -0.32 16.79
CA VAL A 44 -3.42 0.62 17.08
C VAL A 44 -3.78 1.45 18.32
N VAL A 45 -2.90 1.44 19.31
CA VAL A 45 -3.13 2.13 20.60
C VAL A 45 -2.97 3.65 20.47
N GLN A 46 -2.05 4.10 19.61
CA GLN A 46 -1.81 5.52 19.40
C GLN A 46 -2.86 6.12 18.46
N LYS A 47 -3.91 6.66 19.05
CA LYS A 47 -5.03 7.29 18.34
C LYS A 47 -4.64 8.65 17.76
N GLY A 48 -5.24 9.01 16.63
CA GLY A 48 -5.13 10.35 16.03
C GLY A 48 -3.97 10.58 15.05
N SER A 49 -3.20 9.55 14.70
CA SER A 49 -2.05 9.67 13.79
C SER A 49 -2.40 9.78 12.31
N LYS A 50 -3.67 9.59 11.93
CA LYS A 50 -4.11 9.37 10.53
C LYS A 50 -3.27 8.30 9.81
N ALA A 51 -2.63 7.40 10.58
CA ALA A 51 -1.75 6.39 10.01
C ALA A 51 -2.57 5.33 9.29
N LYS A 52 -1.94 4.74 8.27
CA LYS A 52 -2.45 3.59 7.54
C LYS A 52 -1.66 2.37 7.96
N VAL A 53 -2.33 1.23 8.09
CA VAL A 53 -1.64 -0.06 8.27
C VAL A 53 -1.37 -0.63 6.89
N ILE A 54 -0.14 -1.06 6.65
CA ILE A 54 0.29 -1.64 5.38
C ILE A 54 0.73 -3.05 5.69
N ILE A 55 0.22 -4.02 4.94
CA ILE A 55 0.70 -5.39 5.02
C ILE A 55 1.60 -5.68 3.83
N SER A 56 2.75 -6.28 4.10
CA SER A 56 3.82 -6.51 3.12
C SER A 56 4.37 -7.92 3.20
N GLN A 57 4.99 -8.34 2.10
CA GLN A 57 5.91 -9.48 2.07
C GLN A 57 7.26 -9.00 1.53
N VAL A 58 7.58 -9.31 0.28
CA VAL A 58 8.72 -8.70 -0.44
C VAL A 58 8.41 -7.25 -0.82
N ALA A 59 7.13 -6.91 -1.00
CA ALA A 59 6.61 -5.57 -1.29
C ALA A 59 5.24 -5.37 -0.61
N PRO A 60 4.73 -4.13 -0.52
CA PRO A 60 3.37 -3.86 -0.06
C PRO A 60 2.34 -4.60 -0.91
N ILE A 61 1.41 -5.29 -0.25
CA ILE A 61 0.34 -6.04 -0.93
C ILE A 61 -1.05 -5.42 -0.74
N ASP A 62 -1.31 -4.82 0.43
CA ASP A 62 -2.57 -4.15 0.74
C ASP A 62 -2.34 -3.12 1.86
N SER A 63 -3.30 -2.22 2.05
CA SER A 63 -3.28 -1.25 3.14
C SER A 63 -4.68 -0.80 3.53
N THR A 64 -4.90 -0.65 4.83
CA THR A 64 -6.20 -0.28 5.41
C THR A 64 -6.06 0.93 6.34
N GLU A 65 -7.07 1.78 6.35
CA GLU A 65 -7.09 2.93 7.27
C GLU A 65 -7.41 2.48 8.69
N ILE A 66 -6.78 3.14 9.66
CA ILE A 66 -7.10 2.91 11.07
C ILE A 66 -8.38 3.67 11.41
N ASN A 67 -9.32 3.00 12.06
CA ASN A 67 -10.50 3.65 12.61
C ASN A 67 -10.07 4.75 13.61
N PRO A 68 -10.42 6.03 13.38
CA PRO A 68 -9.93 7.13 14.20
C PRO A 68 -10.52 7.17 15.62
N ILE A 69 -11.64 6.46 15.86
CA ILE A 69 -12.34 6.44 17.15
C ILE A 69 -11.68 5.45 18.11
N ASP A 70 -11.45 4.23 17.64
CA ASP A 70 -11.00 3.14 18.48
C ASP A 70 -9.62 2.58 18.11
N GLY A 71 -9.08 2.89 16.93
CA GLY A 71 -7.80 2.38 16.45
C GLY A 71 -7.89 1.03 15.75
N SER A 72 -9.08 0.49 15.51
CA SER A 72 -9.26 -0.81 14.85
C SER A 72 -8.89 -0.78 13.36
N PHE A 73 -8.45 -1.93 12.85
CA PHE A 73 -8.23 -2.16 11.43
C PHE A 73 -8.47 -3.63 11.07
N SER A 74 -8.73 -3.90 9.78
CA SER A 74 -8.92 -5.26 9.28
C SER A 74 -8.43 -5.42 7.84
N PHE A 75 -7.83 -6.59 7.56
CA PHE A 75 -7.59 -7.13 6.23
C PHE A 75 -8.41 -8.40 6.07
N GLN A 76 -9.08 -8.57 4.92
CA GLN A 76 -9.98 -9.69 4.67
C GLN A 76 -9.39 -10.65 3.65
N GLY A 77 -9.56 -11.95 3.89
CA GLY A 77 -9.16 -12.99 2.93
C GLY A 77 -7.68 -12.98 2.60
N LEU A 78 -6.82 -12.72 3.58
CA LEU A 78 -5.37 -12.85 3.40
C LEU A 78 -5.01 -14.33 3.29
N ARG A 79 -4.26 -14.68 2.24
CA ARG A 79 -3.72 -16.03 2.11
C ARG A 79 -2.78 -16.35 3.28
N ILE A 80 -2.71 -17.60 3.71
CA ILE A 80 -1.76 -18.02 4.74
C ILE A 80 -0.32 -17.78 4.26
N GLY A 81 0.49 -17.13 5.08
CA GLY A 81 1.84 -16.74 4.73
C GLY A 81 2.52 -15.93 5.82
N ASN A 82 3.78 -15.59 5.57
CA ASN A 82 4.53 -14.67 6.42
C ASN A 82 4.32 -13.24 5.91
N TYR A 83 4.03 -12.33 6.82
CA TYR A 83 3.73 -10.94 6.52
C TYR A 83 4.41 -10.02 7.52
N ASP A 84 4.82 -8.86 7.03
CA ASP A 84 5.20 -7.71 7.85
C ASP A 84 3.99 -6.75 7.93
N VAL A 85 3.72 -6.23 9.13
CA VAL A 85 2.56 -5.38 9.46
C VAL A 85 3.02 -4.12 10.21
#